data_AF-A0A7S2DQN5-F1
#
_entry.id   AF-A0A7S2DQN5-F1
#
_cell.length_a   1.000
_cell.length_b   1.000
_cell.length_c   1.000
_cell.angle_alpha   90.00
_cell.angle_beta   90.00
_cell.angle_gamma   90.00
#
_symmetry.space_group_name_H-M   'P 1'
#
loop_
_entity.id
_entity.type
_entity.pdbx_description
1 polymer ?
#
loop_
_entity_poly.entity_id
_entity_poly.type
_entity_poly.pdbx_seq_one_letter_code
_entity_poly.pdbx_strand_id
1 'polypeptide(L)'
;EIDMLATRLLKTALALPNSHALLLTNANIDWLYHSSREFLPCVGALLEGAPNNMQIISAHQKRAEPADVHEVAMQKARVVTDLAPDFQQKLDAMGARACQVVSLGDSPHDLEAAHILAGLLEVDAMYMKTVAMQPRPREGELLGELR
;
A
#
# COMPACT_ATOMS: atom_id res chain seq x y z
N GLU A 1 -17.00 10.66 5.72
CA GLU A 1 -16.51 11.04 4.37
C GLU A 1 -15.18 10.38 4.00
N ILE A 2 -14.18 10.36 4.89
CA ILE A 2 -12.86 9.73 4.64
C ILE A 2 -12.98 8.27 4.15
N ASP A 3 -13.83 7.47 4.81
CA ASP A 3 -14.08 6.07 4.46
C ASP A 3 -14.54 5.88 3.00
N MET A 4 -15.55 6.64 2.57
CA MET A 4 -16.05 6.63 1.19
C MET A 4 -14.99 7.08 0.18
N LEU A 5 -14.17 8.06 0.55
CA LEU A 5 -13.12 8.60 -0.31
C LEU A 5 -11.99 7.59 -0.52
N ALA A 6 -11.50 6.98 0.57
CA ALA A 6 -10.50 5.90 0.52
C ALA A 6 -11.03 4.69 -0.27
N THR A 7 -12.28 4.30 -0.04
CA THR A 7 -12.94 3.23 -0.79
C THR A 7 -13.00 3.55 -2.29
N ARG A 8 -13.33 4.79 -2.66
CA ARG A 8 -13.39 5.21 -4.07
C ARG A 8 -12.02 5.18 -4.73
N LEU A 9 -10.97 5.63 -4.03
CA LEU A 9 -9.59 5.54 -4.52
C LEU A 9 -9.23 4.08 -4.85
N LEU A 10 -9.42 3.17 -3.89
CA LEU A 10 -9.09 1.77 -4.06
C LEU A 10 -9.90 1.14 -5.21
N LYS A 11 -11.21 1.40 -5.28
CA LYS A 11 -12.05 0.91 -6.38
C LYS A 11 -11.60 1.44 -7.73
N THR A 12 -11.19 2.70 -7.84
CA THR A 12 -10.66 3.25 -9.09
C THR A 12 -9.37 2.56 -9.52
N ALA A 13 -8.44 2.33 -8.58
CA ALA A 13 -7.19 1.61 -8.87
C ALA A 13 -7.46 0.17 -9.35
N LEU A 14 -8.41 -0.51 -8.71
CA LEU A 14 -8.82 -1.90 -9.02
C LEU A 14 -9.61 -2.02 -10.33
N ALA A 15 -10.27 -0.95 -10.78
CA ALA A 15 -11.02 -0.94 -12.02
C ALA A 15 -10.14 -0.76 -13.27
N LEU A 16 -8.84 -0.47 -13.10
CA LEU A 16 -7.91 -0.34 -14.22
C LEU A 16 -7.69 -1.73 -14.86
N PRO A 17 -7.89 -1.87 -16.19
CA PRO A 17 -7.66 -3.14 -16.85
C PRO A 17 -6.19 -3.53 -16.80
N ASN A 18 -5.92 -4.82 -16.61
CA ASN A 18 -4.57 -5.39 -16.47
C ASN A 18 -3.75 -4.76 -15.33
N SER A 19 -4.41 -4.32 -14.25
CA SER A 19 -3.76 -3.81 -13.04
C SER A 19 -3.85 -4.81 -11.88
N HIS A 20 -2.89 -4.70 -10.96
CA HIS A 20 -2.91 -5.39 -9.68
C HIS A 20 -2.58 -4.38 -8.58
N ALA A 21 -3.42 -4.32 -7.55
CA ALA A 21 -3.26 -3.40 -6.44
C ALA A 21 -2.59 -4.11 -5.26
N LEU A 22 -1.50 -3.53 -4.77
CA LEU A 22 -0.80 -4.00 -3.58
C LEU A 22 -0.99 -2.99 -2.44
N LEU A 23 -1.52 -3.43 -1.31
CA LEU A 23 -1.68 -2.62 -0.11
C LEU A 23 -0.61 -3.01 0.91
N LEU A 24 0.43 -2.17 1.02
CA LEU A 24 1.51 -2.35 1.99
C LEU A 24 1.14 -1.69 3.33
N THR A 25 1.36 -2.39 4.45
CA THR A 25 1.11 -1.84 5.80
C THR A 25 2.16 -2.28 6.80
N ASN A 26 2.46 -1.44 7.80
CA ASN A 26 3.25 -1.83 8.98
C ASN A 26 2.38 -2.33 10.13
N ALA A 27 1.06 -2.25 9.99
CA ALA A 27 0.13 -2.75 10.98
C ALA A 27 0.10 -4.28 10.94
N ASN A 28 -0.13 -4.89 12.10
CA ASN A 28 -0.56 -6.28 12.15
C ASN A 28 -1.82 -6.45 11.29
N ILE A 29 -1.91 -7.52 10.50
CA ILE A 29 -3.05 -7.79 9.61
C ILE A 29 -4.37 -7.86 10.40
N ASP A 30 -4.38 -8.50 11.56
CA ASP A 30 -5.57 -8.58 12.41
C ASP A 30 -6.01 -7.18 12.87
N TRP A 31 -5.04 -6.32 13.19
CA TRP A 31 -5.30 -4.93 13.54
C TRP A 31 -5.82 -4.12 12.35
N LEU A 32 -5.30 -4.34 11.13
CA LEU A 32 -5.80 -3.70 9.92
C LEU A 32 -7.28 -4.03 9.70
N TYR A 33 -7.66 -5.32 9.78
CA TYR A 33 -9.05 -5.73 9.63
C TYR A 33 -9.94 -5.20 10.75
N HIS A 34 -9.48 -5.25 12.01
CA HIS A 34 -10.23 -4.71 13.14
C HIS A 34 -10.48 -3.20 12.98
N SER A 35 -9.40 -2.43 12.77
CA SER A 35 -9.47 -0.97 12.65
C SER A 35 -10.25 -0.52 11.42
N SER A 36 -10.14 -1.23 10.29
CA SER A 36 -10.95 -0.90 9.11
C SER A 36 -12.44 -1.14 9.35
N ARG A 37 -12.85 -2.25 10.00
CA ARG A 37 -14.26 -2.48 10.37
C ARG A 37 -14.82 -1.37 11.26
N GLU A 38 -14.03 -0.94 12.25
CA GLU A 38 -14.49 -0.01 13.27
C GLU A 38 -14.52 1.44 12.78
N PHE A 39 -13.48 1.87 12.04
CA PHE A 39 -13.28 3.28 11.69
C PHE A 39 -13.49 3.61 10.21
N LEU A 40 -13.36 2.62 9.31
CA LEU A 40 -13.48 2.79 7.86
C LEU A 40 -14.31 1.63 7.25
N PRO A 41 -15.60 1.49 7.63
CA PRO A 41 -16.39 0.29 7.35
C PRO A 41 -16.53 -0.03 5.85
N CYS A 42 -16.54 0.95 4.95
CA CYS A 42 -16.56 0.72 3.51
C CYS A 42 -15.23 0.16 3.01
N VAL A 43 -14.10 0.65 3.54
CA VAL A 43 -12.78 0.06 3.29
C VAL A 43 -12.72 -1.36 3.86
N GLY A 44 -13.17 -1.56 5.09
CA GLY A 44 -13.21 -2.90 5.72
C GLY A 44 -13.98 -3.91 4.87
N ALA A 45 -15.16 -3.54 4.37
CA ALA A 45 -15.95 -4.37 3.47
C ALA A 45 -15.22 -4.68 2.14
N LEU A 46 -14.47 -3.71 1.59
CA LEU A 46 -13.66 -3.92 0.39
C LEU A 46 -12.47 -4.86 0.65
N LEU A 47 -11.81 -4.75 1.80
CA LEU A 47 -10.68 -5.62 2.16
C LEU A 47 -11.13 -7.07 2.39
N GLU A 48 -12.32 -7.28 2.97
CA GLU A 48 -12.87 -8.63 3.18
C GLU A 48 -13.34 -9.29 1.89
N GLY A 49 -13.94 -8.51 0.99
CA GLY A 49 -14.37 -8.94 -0.34
C GLY A 49 -13.29 -8.73 -1.41
N ALA A 50 -12.01 -8.66 -1.02
CA ALA A 50 -10.93 -8.23 -1.89
C ALA A 50 -10.95 -9.00 -3.24
N PRO A 51 -11.00 -8.29 -4.38
CA PRO A 51 -10.99 -8.95 -5.68
C PRO A 51 -9.63 -9.60 -5.95
N ASN A 52 -9.59 -10.58 -6.88
CA ASN A 52 -8.39 -11.36 -7.19
C ASN A 52 -7.19 -10.52 -7.66
N ASN A 53 -7.43 -9.28 -8.10
CA ASN A 53 -6.39 -8.33 -8.48
C ASN A 53 -5.97 -7.39 -7.35
N MET A 54 -6.22 -7.76 -6.09
CA MET A 54 -5.78 -7.05 -4.89
C MET A 54 -5.03 -7.99 -3.94
N GLN A 55 -3.93 -7.50 -3.34
CA GLN A 55 -3.24 -8.20 -2.27
C GLN A 55 -2.84 -7.23 -1.15
N ILE A 56 -3.01 -7.65 0.10
CA ILE A 56 -2.56 -6.91 1.29
C ILE A 56 -1.28 -7.57 1.82
N ILE A 57 -0.30 -6.75 2.18
CA ILE A 57 1.01 -7.21 2.64
C ILE A 57 1.40 -6.41 3.87
N SER A 58 1.64 -7.13 4.96
CA SER A 58 2.08 -6.54 6.20
C SER A 58 3.58 -6.75 6.40
N ALA A 59 4.31 -5.65 6.63
CA ALA A 59 5.69 -5.65 7.08
C ALA A 59 5.81 -5.81 8.62
N HIS A 60 4.69 -6.06 9.33
CA HIS A 60 4.68 -6.21 10.78
C HIS A 60 5.35 -7.53 11.21
N GLN A 61 6.47 -7.44 11.93
CA GLN A 61 7.01 -8.55 12.71
C GLN A 61 6.63 -8.39 14.18
N LYS A 62 6.18 -9.49 14.83
CA LYS A 62 5.97 -9.53 16.29
C LYS A 62 7.31 -9.27 16.98
N ARG A 63 7.59 -8.02 17.37
CA ARG A 63 8.83 -7.66 18.09
C ARG A 63 8.70 -7.99 19.57
N ALA A 64 9.80 -8.53 20.12
CA ALA A 64 10.02 -8.68 21.55
C ALA A 64 10.70 -7.45 22.19
N GLU A 65 11.31 -6.55 21.40
CA GLU A 65 12.03 -5.36 21.89
C GLU A 65 11.91 -4.14 20.93
N PRO A 66 12.06 -2.91 21.43
CA PRO A 66 11.99 -1.70 20.60
C PRO A 66 13.28 -1.54 19.80
N ALA A 67 13.21 -1.74 18.48
CA ALA A 67 14.39 -1.56 17.62
C ALA A 67 14.68 -0.09 17.30
N ASP A 68 15.94 0.18 17.02
CA ASP A 68 16.47 1.46 16.55
C ASP A 68 15.71 1.94 15.29
N VAL A 69 15.55 3.26 15.15
CA VAL A 69 14.90 3.93 14.00
C VAL A 69 15.59 3.53 12.69
N HIS A 70 16.92 3.38 12.71
CA HIS A 70 17.67 2.94 11.53
C HIS A 70 17.35 1.49 11.14
N GLU A 71 17.08 0.64 12.12
CA GLU A 71 16.73 -0.76 11.92
C GLU A 71 15.32 -0.92 11.34
N VAL A 72 14.39 -0.04 11.72
CA VAL A 72 13.03 0.02 11.14
C VAL A 72 13.07 0.41 9.65
N ALA A 73 13.93 1.36 9.28
CA ALA A 73 14.09 1.79 7.88
C ALA A 73 14.60 0.63 7.00
N MET A 74 15.69 0.01 7.41
CA MET A 74 16.29 -1.15 6.74
C MET A 74 15.32 -2.32 6.63
N GLN A 75 14.44 -2.49 7.62
CA GLN A 75 13.45 -3.56 7.63
C GLN A 75 12.38 -3.39 6.55
N LYS A 76 11.80 -2.19 6.39
CA LYS A 76 10.79 -1.96 5.35
C LYS A 76 11.39 -2.14 3.96
N ALA A 77 12.58 -1.56 3.73
CA ALA A 77 13.34 -1.73 2.50
C ALA A 77 13.63 -3.20 2.18
N ARG A 78 14.02 -3.99 3.20
CA ARG A 78 14.28 -5.42 3.04
C ARG A 78 13.03 -6.21 2.68
N VAL A 79 11.90 -5.97 3.35
CA VAL A 79 10.63 -6.66 3.05
C VAL A 79 10.21 -6.41 1.60
N VAL A 80 10.26 -5.15 1.13
CA VAL A 80 9.89 -4.86 -0.26
C VAL A 80 10.89 -5.44 -1.26
N THR A 81 12.17 -5.52 -0.91
CA THR A 81 13.21 -6.12 -1.76
C THR A 81 13.00 -7.62 -1.89
N ASP A 82 12.72 -8.32 -0.78
CA ASP A 82 12.48 -9.76 -0.75
C ASP A 82 11.21 -10.13 -1.54
N LEU A 83 10.22 -9.24 -1.60
CA LEU A 83 8.97 -9.45 -2.32
C LEU A 83 9.01 -9.02 -3.80
N ALA A 84 9.99 -8.19 -4.20
CA ALA A 84 10.07 -7.67 -5.56
C ALA A 84 10.06 -8.75 -6.66
N PRO A 85 10.77 -9.89 -6.53
CA PRO A 85 10.73 -10.96 -7.53
C PRO A 85 9.34 -11.56 -7.73
N ASP A 86 8.61 -11.79 -6.64
CA ASP A 86 7.25 -12.35 -6.69
C ASP A 86 6.28 -11.36 -7.36
N PHE A 87 6.47 -10.07 -7.15
CA PHE A 87 5.68 -9.04 -7.83
C PHE A 87 6.01 -8.95 -9.31
N GLN A 88 7.28 -9.02 -9.69
CA GLN A 88 7.68 -9.02 -11.10
C GLN A 88 7.03 -10.19 -11.83
N GLN A 89 7.08 -11.40 -11.26
CA GLN A 89 6.43 -12.58 -11.84
C GLN A 89 4.93 -12.38 -12.07
N LYS A 90 4.24 -11.69 -11.15
CA LYS A 90 2.82 -11.37 -11.32
C LYS A 90 2.60 -10.37 -12.44
N LEU A 91 3.40 -9.29 -12.49
CA LEU A 91 3.33 -8.28 -13.55
C LEU A 91 3.54 -8.91 -14.93
N ASP A 92 4.54 -9.78 -15.05
CA ASP A 92 4.85 -10.52 -16.28
C ASP A 92 3.69 -11.45 -16.68
N ALA A 93 3.15 -12.22 -15.73
CA ALA A 93 2.03 -13.13 -15.97
C ALA A 93 0.75 -12.40 -16.42
N MET A 94 0.56 -11.16 -15.99
CA MET A 94 -0.57 -10.31 -16.40
C MET A 94 -0.31 -9.59 -17.73
N GLY A 95 0.93 -9.60 -18.25
CA GLY A 95 1.32 -8.73 -19.36
C GLY A 95 1.16 -7.24 -19.01
N ALA A 96 1.40 -6.89 -17.74
CA ALA A 96 1.18 -5.54 -17.24
C ALA A 96 2.21 -4.59 -17.88
N ARG A 97 1.71 -3.56 -18.58
CA ARG A 97 2.56 -2.49 -19.16
C ARG A 97 2.75 -1.32 -18.22
N ALA A 98 1.96 -1.25 -17.16
CA ALA A 98 2.03 -0.19 -16.17
C ALA A 98 1.90 -0.76 -14.76
N CYS A 99 2.62 -0.15 -13.82
CA CYS A 99 2.52 -0.45 -12.39
C CYS A 99 2.30 0.85 -11.61
N GLN A 100 1.50 0.78 -10.55
CA GLN A 100 1.32 1.88 -9.61
C GLN A 100 1.73 1.43 -8.22
N VAL A 101 2.73 2.10 -7.64
CA VAL A 101 3.15 1.89 -6.26
C VAL A 101 2.57 3.01 -5.41
N VAL A 102 1.63 2.68 -4.53
CA VAL A 102 1.02 3.63 -3.60
C VAL A 102 1.51 3.35 -2.19
N SER A 103 2.29 4.26 -1.62
CA SER A 103 2.73 4.21 -0.23
C SER A 103 1.73 4.93 0.66
N LEU A 104 1.28 4.28 1.74
CA LEU A 104 0.44 4.89 2.76
C LEU A 104 1.23 4.94 4.07
N GLY A 105 1.73 6.12 4.41
CA GLY A 105 2.57 6.28 5.59
C GLY A 105 3.05 7.71 5.73
N ASP A 106 3.22 8.15 6.97
CA ASP A 106 3.74 9.46 7.34
C ASP A 106 5.25 9.44 7.62
N SER A 107 5.86 8.26 7.69
CA SER A 107 7.30 8.15 7.92
C SER A 107 8.08 8.28 6.61
N PRO A 108 9.25 8.95 6.62
CA PRO A 108 10.18 8.95 5.48
C PRO A 108 10.53 7.55 4.98
N HIS A 109 10.49 6.55 5.86
CA HIS A 109 10.79 5.16 5.56
C HIS A 109 9.72 4.46 4.70
N ASP A 110 8.45 4.90 4.77
CA ASP A 110 7.39 4.37 3.90
C ASP A 110 7.58 4.87 2.46
N LEU A 111 8.01 6.12 2.31
CA LEU A 111 8.35 6.70 1.01
C LEU A 111 9.60 6.04 0.41
N GLU A 112 10.63 5.82 1.22
CA GLU A 112 11.86 5.12 0.80
C GLU A 112 11.57 3.69 0.35
N ALA A 113 10.81 2.91 1.11
CA ALA A 113 10.45 1.55 0.74
C ALA A 113 9.64 1.49 -0.57
N ALA A 114 8.72 2.43 -0.77
CA ALA A 114 7.96 2.51 -2.02
C ALA A 114 8.84 2.85 -3.23
N HIS A 115 9.79 3.78 -3.07
CA HIS A 115 10.76 4.10 -4.10
C HIS A 115 11.67 2.91 -4.43
N ILE A 116 12.16 2.19 -3.43
CA ILE A 116 12.97 0.99 -3.62
C ILE A 116 12.17 -0.03 -4.42
N LEU A 117 10.93 -0.32 -4.01
CA LEU A 117 10.08 -1.26 -4.74
C LEU A 117 9.86 -0.83 -6.19
N ALA A 118 9.51 0.44 -6.42
CA ALA A 118 9.28 0.97 -7.76
C ALA A 118 10.54 0.88 -8.64
N GLY A 119 11.73 1.02 -8.07
CA GLY A 119 12.99 0.87 -8.79
C GLY A 119 13.40 -0.57 -9.08
N LEU A 120 12.81 -1.55 -8.38
CA LEU A 120 13.08 -2.98 -8.58
C LEU A 120 12.14 -3.65 -9.59
N LEU A 121 11.03 -3.01 -9.95
CA LEU A 121 10.03 -3.56 -10.87
C LEU A 121 10.25 -3.04 -12.30
N GLU A 122 10.23 -3.95 -13.27
CA GLU A 122 10.41 -3.68 -14.69
C GLU A 122 9.04 -3.63 -15.39
N VAL A 123 8.58 -2.43 -15.75
CA VAL A 123 7.36 -2.16 -16.53
C VAL A 123 7.55 -0.92 -17.42
N ASP A 124 6.78 -0.81 -18.52
CA ASP A 124 6.89 0.35 -19.44
C ASP A 124 6.57 1.69 -18.74
N ALA A 125 5.60 1.68 -17.82
CA ALA A 125 5.16 2.87 -17.10
C ALA A 125 5.06 2.61 -15.59
N MET A 126 5.87 3.32 -14.81
CA MET A 126 5.82 3.28 -13.34
C MET A 126 5.23 4.58 -12.80
N TYR A 127 4.18 4.47 -11.99
CA TYR A 127 3.61 5.60 -11.26
C TYR A 127 3.78 5.37 -9.77
N MET A 128 4.23 6.38 -9.05
CA MET A 128 4.38 6.28 -7.62
C MET A 128 3.64 7.42 -6.93
N LYS A 129 2.90 7.08 -5.87
CA LYS A 129 2.22 8.06 -5.03
C LYS A 129 2.49 7.76 -3.57
N THR A 130 2.77 8.79 -2.79
CA THR A 130 2.86 8.69 -1.34
C THR A 130 1.73 9.48 -0.72
N VAL A 131 0.95 8.85 0.15
CA VAL A 131 -0.13 9.48 0.90
C VAL A 131 0.27 9.52 2.36
N ALA A 132 0.52 10.73 2.88
CA ALA A 132 0.87 10.93 4.27
C ALA A 132 -0.35 10.67 5.18
N MET A 133 -0.20 9.77 6.15
CA MET A 133 -1.25 9.53 7.14
C MET A 133 -1.22 10.60 8.22
N GLN A 134 -2.10 11.60 8.11
CA GLN A 134 -2.28 12.57 9.19
C GLN A 134 -3.32 12.06 10.22
N PRO A 135 -3.20 12.41 11.51
CA PRO A 135 -4.20 12.03 12.52
C PRO A 135 -5.60 12.61 12.26
N ARG A 136 -5.67 13.74 11.55
CA ARG A 136 -6.91 14.47 11.21
C ARG A 136 -6.73 15.21 9.88
N PRO A 137 -6.65 14.49 8.75
CA PRO A 137 -6.49 15.13 7.45
C PRO A 137 -7.74 15.96 7.14
N ARG A 138 -7.55 17.17 6.62
CA ARG A 138 -8.67 18.00 6.15
C ARG A 138 -9.19 17.40 4.83
N GLU A 139 -10.48 17.53 4.56
CA GLU A 139 -11.10 17.03 3.32
C GLU A 139 -10.37 17.51 2.04
N GLY A 140 -9.92 18.77 2.04
CA GLY A 140 -9.16 19.34 0.92
C GLY A 140 -7.79 18.69 0.71
N GLU A 141 -7.14 18.20 1.77
CA GLU A 141 -5.85 17.51 1.70
C GLU A 141 -6.04 16.11 1.11
N LEU A 142 -7.08 15.39 1.54
CA LEU A 142 -7.47 14.09 0.96
C LEU A 142 -7.84 14.20 -0.53
N LEU A 143 -8.50 15.28 -0.94
CA LEU A 143 -8.81 15.54 -2.35
C LEU A 143 -7.55 15.91 -3.16
N GLY A 144 -6.56 16.55 -2.54
CA GLY A 144 -5.25 16.79 -3.14
C GLY A 144 -4.51 15.49 -3.45
N GLU A 145 -4.60 14.52 -2.54
CA GLU A 145 -4.05 13.16 -2.69
C GLU A 145 -4.82 12.30 -3.72
N LEU A 146 -5.83 12.82 -4.40
CA LEU A 146 -6.56 12.13 -5.47
C LEU A 146 -6.24 12.62 -6.90
N ARG A 147 -5.49 13.72 -7.02
CA ARG A 147 -5.01 14.25 -8.31
C ARG A 147 -3.67 13.63 -8.71
#